data_AF-A0A973CV33-F1
#
_entry.id   AF-A0A973CV33-F1
#
_cell.length_a   1.000
_cell.length_b   1.000
_cell.length_c   1.000
_cell.angle_alpha   90.00
_cell.angle_beta   90.00
_cell.angle_gamma   90.00
#
_symmetry.space_group_name_H-M   'P 1'
#
loop_
_entity.id
_entity.type
_entity.pdbx_description
1 polymer ?
#
loop_
_entity_poly.entity_id
_entity_poly.type
_entity_poly.pdbx_seq_one_letter_code
_entity_poly.pdbx_strand_id
1 'polypeptide(L)'
;MKNNDRYWDCLNQAMEASHGGRSEEALAWLDEALRAHPQGAEAHNGRGEILWDEGNVDEALYEFERALEADPKFVTSHLNRAELLVEDLCEYARAVKLCDALVAGNPALPRLDKSTEGEVHYLKAKAIFYLDDLPGALFLTRRAQKSAGEVSIYRAFEGQILFEIGDFEEAHNALAYAHAMDPEAGHAVYHLAMVLERLDREEEAQRAFERANALCDEHYPMPLRVDDTLFRRSVAEALDNLPRSIREYTADVPVLVEDFPSRELLKRERISPQVLGLYEGVPRTEADHSSQHDDLTRILLFKRNLEKVCRDTTDLVDQIQITVRHEIGHHLGLSEEDLERLGLA
;
A
#
# COMPACT_ATOMS: atom_id res chain seq x y z
N MET A 1 25.61 21.98 34.71
CA MET A 1 25.68 22.89 33.56
C MET A 1 26.41 22.24 32.38
N LYS A 2 27.69 21.85 32.49
CA LYS A 2 28.47 21.28 31.35
C LYS A 2 27.89 20.05 30.61
N ASN A 3 27.14 19.17 31.28
CA ASN A 3 26.60 17.95 30.63
C ASN A 3 25.34 18.20 29.82
N ASN A 4 24.52 19.20 30.20
CA ASN A 4 23.29 19.52 29.46
C ASN A 4 23.63 20.24 28.15
N ASP A 5 24.58 21.17 28.20
CA ASP A 5 25.06 21.87 27.00
C ASP A 5 25.66 20.87 26.00
N ARG A 6 26.46 19.91 26.48
CA ARG A 6 27.03 18.84 25.65
C ARG A 6 25.98 17.96 24.97
N TYR A 7 24.85 17.68 25.61
CA TYR A 7 23.78 16.87 25.03
C TYR A 7 23.20 17.50 23.77
N TRP A 8 22.78 18.76 23.89
CA TRP A 8 22.19 19.50 22.80
C TRP A 8 23.20 19.76 21.69
N ASP A 9 24.47 20.00 22.04
CA ASP A 9 25.55 20.08 21.05
C ASP A 9 25.69 18.77 20.26
N CYS A 10 25.70 17.62 20.94
CA CYS A 10 25.77 16.31 20.30
C CYS A 10 24.54 16.03 19.42
N LEU A 11 23.33 16.37 19.87
CA LEU A 11 22.11 16.24 19.06
C LEU A 11 22.16 17.09 17.80
N ASN A 12 22.65 18.34 17.90
CA ASN A 12 22.80 19.21 16.73
C ASN A 12 23.79 18.63 15.72
N GLN A 13 24.93 18.09 16.20
CA GLN A 13 25.91 17.43 15.34
C GLN A 13 25.36 16.15 14.71
N ALA A 14 24.61 15.35 15.47
CA ALA A 14 23.92 14.16 14.94
C ALA A 14 22.95 14.53 13.83
N MET A 15 22.11 15.55 14.05
CA MET A 15 21.17 16.05 13.07
C MET A 15 21.88 16.56 11.81
N GLU A 16 22.96 17.32 11.95
CA GLU A 16 23.75 17.82 10.82
C GLU A 16 24.40 16.68 10.01
N ALA A 17 24.94 15.67 10.69
CA ALA A 17 25.49 14.47 10.05
C ALA A 17 24.41 13.67 9.32
N SER A 18 23.24 13.48 9.94
CA SER A 18 22.09 12.77 9.35
C SER A 18 21.60 13.45 8.07
N HIS A 19 21.38 14.77 8.10
CA HIS A 19 21.01 15.54 6.90
C HIS A 19 22.09 15.49 5.80
N GLY A 20 23.34 15.28 6.19
CA GLY A 20 24.46 15.08 5.26
C GLY A 20 24.63 13.65 4.75
N GLY A 21 23.75 12.71 5.12
CA GLY A 21 23.84 11.29 4.76
C GLY A 21 24.99 10.54 5.44
N ARG A 22 25.52 11.08 6.55
CA ARG A 22 26.64 10.48 7.32
C ARG A 22 26.10 9.72 8.53
N SER A 23 25.39 8.62 8.28
CA SER A 23 24.68 7.85 9.32
C SER A 23 25.57 7.36 10.45
N GLU A 24 26.75 6.80 10.15
CA GLU A 24 27.70 6.34 11.16
C GLU A 24 28.18 7.48 12.09
N GLU A 25 28.42 8.67 11.53
CA GLU A 25 28.81 9.85 12.30
C GLU A 25 27.66 10.33 13.17
N ALA A 26 26.44 10.35 12.62
CA ALA A 26 25.24 10.73 13.35
C ALA A 26 25.00 9.82 14.56
N LEU A 27 25.10 8.49 14.36
CA LEU A 27 25.00 7.50 15.43
C LEU A 27 26.08 7.69 16.50
N ALA A 28 27.32 7.99 16.10
CA ALA A 28 28.40 8.26 17.06
C ALA A 28 28.09 9.51 17.93
N TRP A 29 27.51 10.55 17.35
CA TRP A 29 27.07 11.73 18.10
C TRP A 29 25.88 11.43 19.02
N LEU A 30 24.94 10.60 18.59
CA LEU A 30 23.83 10.15 19.44
C LEU A 30 24.32 9.29 20.61
N ASP A 31 25.33 8.44 20.40
CA ASP A 31 25.97 7.67 21.48
C ASP A 31 26.63 8.59 22.52
N GLU A 32 27.26 9.69 22.08
CA GLU A 32 27.81 10.71 22.99
C GLU A 32 26.69 11.45 23.75
N ALA A 33 25.59 11.77 23.07
CA ALA A 33 24.42 12.39 23.68
C ALA A 33 23.81 11.49 24.77
N LEU A 34 23.62 10.20 24.46
CA LEU A 34 23.10 9.20 25.39
C LEU A 34 24.07 8.89 26.54
N ARG A 35 25.39 8.99 26.32
CA ARG A 35 26.37 8.93 27.41
C ARG A 35 26.28 10.14 28.36
N ALA A 36 25.93 11.31 27.85
CA ALA A 36 25.69 12.49 28.67
C ALA A 36 24.34 12.42 29.41
N HIS A 37 23.29 11.93 28.74
CA HIS A 37 21.94 11.75 29.28
C HIS A 37 21.31 10.44 28.76
N PRO A 38 21.39 9.35 29.53
CA PRO A 38 20.88 8.04 29.09
C PRO A 38 19.36 7.94 28.91
N GLN A 39 18.61 8.96 29.31
CA GLN A 39 17.14 9.06 29.13
C GLN A 39 16.79 10.25 28.22
N GLY A 40 17.65 10.56 27.25
CA GLY A 40 17.38 11.59 26.25
C GLY A 40 16.39 11.08 25.20
N ALA A 41 15.14 11.52 25.25
CA ALA A 41 14.09 11.07 24.33
C ALA A 41 14.40 11.44 22.87
N GLU A 42 14.95 12.63 22.64
CA GLU A 42 15.33 13.09 21.30
C GLU A 42 16.47 12.26 20.71
N ALA A 43 17.44 11.86 21.55
CA ALA A 43 18.55 11.04 21.11
C ALA A 43 18.12 9.61 20.74
N HIS A 44 17.25 9.01 21.55
CA HIS A 44 16.64 7.71 21.23
C HIS A 44 15.80 7.81 19.95
N ASN A 45 14.98 8.85 19.79
CA ASN A 45 14.19 9.03 18.57
C ASN A 45 15.06 9.21 17.32
N GLY A 46 16.06 10.08 17.37
CA GLY A 46 16.97 10.29 16.23
C GLY A 46 17.75 9.03 15.89
N ARG A 47 18.07 8.18 16.89
CA ARG A 47 18.69 6.88 16.65
C ARG A 47 17.72 5.94 15.95
N GLY A 48 16.47 5.91 16.39
CA GLY A 48 15.41 5.14 15.75
C GLY A 48 15.18 5.54 14.30
N GLU A 49 15.15 6.84 13.98
CA GLU A 49 15.03 7.34 12.60
C GLU A 49 16.18 6.84 11.71
N ILE A 50 17.42 6.98 12.15
CA ILE A 50 18.59 6.53 11.36
C ILE A 50 18.56 5.01 11.16
N LEU A 51 18.23 4.24 12.21
CA LEU A 51 18.13 2.79 12.10
C LEU A 51 17.02 2.36 11.15
N TRP A 52 15.91 3.11 11.15
CA TRP A 52 14.80 2.85 10.25
C TRP A 52 15.18 3.12 8.79
N ASP A 53 15.84 4.23 8.51
CA ASP A 53 16.38 4.56 7.18
C ASP A 53 17.38 3.50 6.67
N GLU A 54 18.10 2.84 7.58
CA GLU A 54 19.02 1.74 7.26
C GLU A 54 18.32 0.37 7.12
N GLY A 55 17.01 0.30 7.34
CA GLY A 55 16.20 -0.93 7.26
C GLY A 55 16.26 -1.81 8.52
N ASN A 56 16.83 -1.33 9.63
CA ASN A 56 16.88 -2.03 10.91
C ASN A 56 15.58 -1.78 11.71
N VAL A 57 14.47 -2.33 11.20
CA VAL A 57 13.10 -2.01 11.65
C VAL A 57 12.86 -2.37 13.13
N ASP A 58 13.32 -3.54 13.58
CA ASP A 58 13.13 -3.99 14.97
C ASP A 58 13.89 -3.11 15.97
N GLU A 59 15.14 -2.76 15.65
CA GLU A 59 15.96 -1.87 16.47
C GLU A 59 15.40 -0.43 16.47
N ALA A 60 14.88 0.05 15.34
CA ALA A 60 14.21 1.34 15.27
C ALA A 60 12.97 1.40 16.17
N LEU A 61 12.12 0.36 16.13
CA LEU A 61 10.96 0.25 17.02
C LEU A 61 11.40 0.29 18.49
N TYR A 62 12.45 -0.46 18.84
CA TYR A 62 13.00 -0.46 20.19
C TYR A 62 13.46 0.93 20.63
N GLU A 63 14.17 1.68 19.79
CA GLU A 63 14.63 3.03 20.10
C GLU A 63 13.47 4.04 20.23
N PHE A 64 12.41 3.92 19.42
CA PHE A 64 11.19 4.71 19.62
C PHE A 64 10.50 4.38 20.94
N GLU A 65 10.44 3.10 21.33
CA GLU A 65 9.91 2.72 22.65
C GLU A 65 10.75 3.28 23.79
N ARG A 66 12.09 3.25 23.67
CA ARG A 66 13.03 3.89 24.61
C ARG A 66 12.81 5.40 24.73
N ALA A 67 12.54 6.10 23.62
CA ALA A 67 12.22 7.52 23.63
C ALA A 67 10.93 7.80 24.42
N LEU A 68 9.90 6.96 24.24
CA LEU A 68 8.62 7.09 24.91
C LEU A 68 8.63 6.62 26.38
N GLU A 69 9.53 5.73 26.75
CA GLU A 69 9.83 5.43 28.16
C GLU A 69 10.47 6.62 28.87
N ALA A 70 11.34 7.35 28.17
CA ALA A 70 12.02 8.54 28.69
C ALA A 70 11.07 9.75 28.78
N ASP A 71 10.28 10.00 27.73
CA ASP A 71 9.22 11.01 27.71
C ASP A 71 7.95 10.46 27.02
N PRO A 72 6.94 10.02 27.79
CA PRO A 72 5.67 9.54 27.24
C PRO A 72 4.89 10.56 26.40
N LYS A 73 5.25 11.85 26.49
CA LYS A 73 4.61 12.95 25.76
C LYS A 73 5.41 13.38 24.52
N PHE A 74 6.47 12.66 24.17
CA PHE A 74 7.28 12.99 23.01
C PHE A 74 6.53 12.66 21.70
N VAL A 75 5.91 13.69 21.12
CA VAL A 75 4.98 13.57 19.97
C VAL A 75 5.66 12.93 18.76
N THR A 76 6.86 13.37 18.42
CA THR A 76 7.60 12.89 17.23
C THR A 76 7.80 11.38 17.27
N SER A 77 8.20 10.82 18.42
CA SER A 77 8.39 9.37 18.51
C SER A 77 7.09 8.57 18.46
N HIS A 78 5.96 9.14 18.93
CA HIS A 78 4.66 8.51 18.71
C HIS A 78 4.27 8.48 17.23
N LEU A 79 4.56 9.53 16.46
CA LEU A 79 4.30 9.59 15.01
C LEU A 79 5.20 8.60 14.26
N ASN A 80 6.51 8.65 14.48
CA ASN A 80 7.46 7.73 13.84
C ASN A 80 7.12 6.28 14.14
N ARG A 81 6.77 5.96 15.39
CA ARG A 81 6.32 4.61 15.73
C ARG A 81 5.02 4.24 15.04
N ALA A 82 4.05 5.15 14.95
CA ALA A 82 2.80 4.88 14.24
C ALA A 82 3.02 4.64 12.74
N GLU A 83 3.94 5.38 12.13
CA GLU A 83 4.31 5.22 10.73
C GLU A 83 5.07 3.92 10.46
N LEU A 84 6.09 3.60 11.27
CA LEU A 84 6.81 2.32 11.19
C LEU A 84 5.88 1.10 11.37
N LEU A 85 4.88 1.20 12.26
CA LEU A 85 3.86 0.16 12.43
C LEU A 85 3.00 -0.05 11.17
N VAL A 86 2.80 1.00 10.36
CA VAL A 86 2.01 0.95 9.13
C VAL A 86 2.84 0.49 7.95
N GLU A 87 4.03 1.07 7.76
CA GLU A 87 4.81 0.90 6.53
C GLU A 87 5.59 -0.41 6.49
N ASP A 88 6.28 -0.77 7.59
CA ASP A 88 7.26 -1.86 7.57
C ASP A 88 6.84 -3.09 8.38
N LEU A 89 6.14 -2.87 9.49
CA LEU A 89 5.69 -3.98 10.34
C LEU A 89 4.33 -4.54 9.93
N CYS A 90 3.56 -3.82 9.10
CA CYS A 90 2.20 -4.17 8.73
C CYS A 90 1.27 -4.46 9.94
N GLU A 91 1.56 -3.85 11.09
CA GLU A 91 0.82 -4.04 12.35
C GLU A 91 -0.30 -3.01 12.47
N TYR A 92 -1.18 -2.97 11.47
CA TYR A 92 -2.21 -1.94 11.31
C TYR A 92 -3.12 -1.79 12.53
N ALA A 93 -3.51 -2.89 13.18
CA ALA A 93 -4.35 -2.85 14.38
C ALA A 93 -3.65 -2.20 15.58
N ARG A 94 -2.32 -2.32 15.69
CA ARG A 94 -1.53 -1.62 16.73
C ARG A 94 -1.41 -0.14 16.39
N ALA A 95 -1.17 0.22 15.13
CA ALA A 95 -1.14 1.61 14.67
C ALA A 95 -2.47 2.32 14.95
N VAL A 96 -3.61 1.69 14.63
CA VAL A 96 -4.96 2.24 14.93
C VAL A 96 -5.13 2.55 16.41
N LYS A 97 -4.79 1.60 17.30
CA LYS A 97 -4.90 1.80 18.75
C LYS A 97 -4.03 2.95 19.24
N LEU A 98 -2.83 3.09 18.70
CA LEU A 98 -1.92 4.18 19.02
C LEU A 98 -2.49 5.53 18.60
N CYS A 99 -2.93 5.66 17.35
CA CYS A 99 -3.56 6.88 16.84
C CYS A 99 -4.82 7.26 17.63
N ASP A 100 -5.66 6.28 17.99
CA ASP A 100 -6.86 6.51 18.81
C ASP A 100 -6.50 7.06 20.20
N ALA A 101 -5.45 6.52 20.82
CA ALA A 101 -4.99 7.00 22.12
C ALA A 101 -4.49 8.46 22.04
N LEU A 102 -3.75 8.81 20.99
CA LEU A 102 -3.23 10.17 20.77
C LEU A 102 -4.36 11.20 20.58
N VAL A 103 -5.40 10.87 19.80
CA VAL A 103 -6.51 11.79 19.52
C VAL A 103 -7.51 11.86 20.69
N ALA A 104 -7.62 10.82 21.51
CA ALA A 104 -8.53 10.80 22.67
C ALA A 104 -8.21 11.85 23.75
N GLY A 105 -7.04 12.50 23.70
CA GLY A 105 -6.68 13.58 24.61
C GLY A 105 -6.43 13.09 26.05
N ASN A 106 -5.88 11.89 26.20
CA ASN A 106 -5.49 11.33 27.50
C ASN A 106 -4.43 12.24 28.18
N PRO A 107 -4.58 12.64 29.47
CA PRO A 107 -3.59 13.45 30.18
C PRO A 107 -2.15 12.89 30.22
N ALA A 108 -2.01 11.57 30.06
CA ALA A 108 -0.73 10.87 29.97
C ALA A 108 -0.05 11.02 28.60
N LEU A 109 -0.80 11.41 27.57
CA LEU A 109 -0.35 11.58 26.19
C LEU A 109 -0.21 13.06 25.84
N PRO A 110 0.49 13.39 24.73
CA PRO A 110 0.65 14.76 24.35
C PRO A 110 -0.67 15.38 23.90
N ARG A 111 -0.81 16.69 24.11
CA ARG A 111 -1.87 17.47 23.48
C ARG A 111 -1.39 17.87 22.09
N LEU A 112 -2.11 17.43 21.07
CA LEU A 112 -1.76 17.70 19.68
C LEU A 112 -2.23 19.10 19.26
N ASP A 113 -1.41 19.79 18.47
CA ASP A 113 -1.89 20.88 17.63
C ASP A 113 -2.63 20.33 16.40
N LYS A 114 -3.22 21.22 15.60
CA LYS A 114 -4.04 20.81 14.45
C LYS A 114 -3.24 20.16 13.32
N SER A 115 -1.98 20.55 13.12
CA SER A 115 -1.11 19.93 12.11
C SER A 115 -0.87 18.48 12.49
N THR A 116 -0.40 18.28 13.72
CA THR A 116 -0.10 16.95 14.24
C THR A 116 -1.36 16.08 14.33
N GLU A 117 -2.51 16.64 14.71
CA GLU A 117 -3.78 15.90 14.67
C GLU A 117 -4.13 15.46 13.24
N GLY A 118 -3.79 16.24 12.22
CA GLY A 118 -3.94 15.86 10.81
C GLY A 118 -3.06 14.67 10.43
N GLU A 119 -1.78 14.70 10.82
CA GLU A 119 -0.84 13.60 10.59
C GLU A 119 -1.30 12.30 11.25
N VAL A 120 -1.78 12.37 12.50
CA VAL A 120 -2.33 11.19 13.19
C VAL A 120 -3.57 10.63 12.48
N HIS A 121 -4.45 11.48 11.96
CA HIS A 121 -5.58 11.00 11.17
C HIS A 121 -5.15 10.35 9.86
N TYR A 122 -4.11 10.89 9.21
CA TYR A 122 -3.57 10.33 7.98
C TYR A 122 -2.94 8.95 8.22
N LEU A 123 -2.08 8.80 9.24
CA LEU A 123 -1.49 7.51 9.62
C LEU A 123 -2.57 6.49 9.98
N LYS A 124 -3.60 6.90 10.73
CA LYS A 124 -4.74 6.03 11.03
C LYS A 124 -5.51 5.66 9.76
N ALA A 125 -5.70 6.59 8.83
CA ALA A 125 -6.37 6.33 7.55
C ALA A 125 -5.63 5.25 6.74
N LYS A 126 -4.29 5.33 6.68
CA LYS A 126 -3.44 4.30 6.06
C LYS A 126 -3.61 2.95 6.73
N ALA A 127 -3.54 2.92 8.05
CA ALA A 127 -3.71 1.67 8.80
C ALA A 127 -5.06 0.99 8.51
N ILE A 128 -6.16 1.74 8.52
CA ILE A 128 -7.48 1.15 8.26
C ILE A 128 -7.76 0.88 6.78
N PHE A 129 -7.06 1.57 5.86
CA PHE A 129 -7.07 1.23 4.44
C PHE A 129 -6.57 -0.21 4.20
N TYR A 130 -5.44 -0.59 4.83
CA TYR A 130 -4.94 -1.97 4.75
C TYR A 130 -5.78 -2.99 5.54
N LEU A 131 -6.68 -2.53 6.40
CA LEU A 131 -7.71 -3.35 7.05
C LEU A 131 -9.03 -3.39 6.25
N ASP A 132 -9.02 -2.91 5.00
CA ASP A 132 -10.15 -2.88 4.08
C ASP A 132 -11.35 -2.02 4.55
N ASP A 133 -11.14 -1.07 5.46
CA ASP A 133 -12.13 -0.03 5.81
C ASP A 133 -11.93 1.21 4.94
N LEU A 134 -12.20 1.07 3.64
CA LEU A 134 -12.08 2.16 2.66
C LEU A 134 -12.96 3.39 3.00
N PRO A 135 -14.23 3.24 3.44
CA PRO A 135 -15.04 4.39 3.84
C PRO A 135 -14.48 5.11 5.06
N GLY A 136 -13.97 4.37 6.05
CA GLY A 136 -13.29 4.93 7.21
C GLY A 136 -12.01 5.65 6.82
N ALA A 137 -11.20 5.06 5.94
CA ALA A 137 -9.95 5.65 5.45
C ALA A 137 -10.23 6.98 4.73
N LEU A 138 -11.25 7.04 3.86
CA LEU A 138 -11.66 8.26 3.17
C LEU A 138 -12.11 9.34 4.15
N PHE A 139 -12.92 8.97 5.15
CA PHE A 139 -13.37 9.88 6.18
C PHE A 139 -12.19 10.49 6.97
N LEU A 140 -11.25 9.66 7.40
CA LEU A 140 -10.08 10.10 8.17
C LEU A 140 -9.12 10.95 7.32
N THR A 141 -8.92 10.61 6.05
CA THR A 141 -8.09 11.41 5.13
C THR A 141 -8.67 12.81 4.94
N ARG A 142 -9.99 12.92 4.75
CA ARG A 142 -10.67 14.23 4.70
C ARG A 142 -10.61 14.99 6.02
N ARG A 143 -10.62 14.27 7.14
CA ARG A 143 -10.41 14.87 8.46
C ARG A 143 -8.98 15.38 8.63
N ALA A 144 -7.97 14.66 8.13
CA ALA A 144 -6.59 15.11 8.11
C ALA A 144 -6.44 16.45 7.37
N GLN A 145 -7.01 16.53 6.17
CA GLN A 145 -7.03 17.77 5.36
C GLN A 145 -7.72 18.93 6.10
N LYS A 146 -8.82 18.67 6.81
CA LYS A 146 -9.53 19.69 7.57
C LYS A 146 -8.72 20.22 8.77
N SER A 147 -7.93 19.36 9.41
CA SER A 147 -7.12 19.74 10.58
C SER A 147 -5.83 20.44 10.18
N ALA A 148 -5.03 19.82 9.31
CA ALA A 148 -3.69 20.28 8.94
C ALA A 148 -3.65 21.17 7.68
N GLY A 149 -4.75 21.27 6.94
CA GLY A 149 -4.81 21.95 5.64
C GLY A 149 -4.64 20.97 4.47
N GLU A 150 -4.80 21.49 3.26
CA GLU A 150 -4.62 20.69 2.04
C GLU A 150 -3.12 20.52 1.77
N VAL A 151 -2.65 19.29 1.97
CA VAL A 151 -1.28 18.85 1.67
C VAL A 151 -1.36 17.83 0.52
N SER A 152 -0.40 17.87 -0.40
CA SER A 152 -0.39 17.01 -1.59
C SER A 152 -0.59 15.52 -1.24
N ILE A 153 0.14 15.03 -0.23
CA ILE A 153 0.08 13.62 0.18
C ILE A 153 -1.31 13.17 0.65
N TYR A 154 -2.07 14.03 1.35
CA TYR A 154 -3.44 13.71 1.77
C TYR A 154 -4.41 13.67 0.59
N ARG A 155 -4.18 14.49 -0.43
CA ARG A 155 -4.99 14.51 -1.66
C ARG A 155 -4.66 13.32 -2.55
N ALA A 156 -3.39 12.96 -2.65
CA ALA A 156 -2.96 11.76 -3.38
C ALA A 156 -3.58 10.50 -2.75
N PHE A 157 -3.49 10.37 -1.43
CA PHE A 157 -4.06 9.22 -0.72
C PHE A 157 -5.59 9.19 -0.77
N GLU A 158 -6.27 10.34 -0.71
CA GLU A 158 -7.72 10.41 -0.97
C GLU A 158 -8.08 9.83 -2.34
N GLY A 159 -7.32 10.20 -3.38
CA GLY A 159 -7.57 9.67 -4.72
C GLY A 159 -7.25 8.18 -4.87
N GLN A 160 -6.24 7.66 -4.17
CA GLN A 160 -5.97 6.22 -4.10
C GLN A 160 -7.15 5.47 -3.45
N ILE A 161 -7.67 5.97 -2.33
CA ILE A 161 -8.83 5.35 -1.66
C ILE A 161 -10.07 5.38 -2.57
N LEU A 162 -10.32 6.51 -3.24
CA LEU A 162 -11.46 6.65 -4.16
C LEU A 162 -11.32 5.74 -5.38
N PHE A 163 -10.10 5.51 -5.86
CA PHE A 163 -9.81 4.53 -6.89
C PHE A 163 -10.21 3.14 -6.41
N GLU A 164 -9.77 2.71 -5.22
CA GLU A 164 -10.14 1.40 -4.65
C GLU A 164 -11.65 1.24 -4.43
N ILE A 165 -12.35 2.32 -4.05
CA ILE A 165 -13.82 2.34 -3.95
C ILE A 165 -14.49 2.20 -5.33
N GLY A 166 -13.79 2.53 -6.42
CA GLY A 166 -14.30 2.55 -7.79
C GLY A 166 -14.95 3.87 -8.22
N ASP A 167 -14.75 4.96 -7.46
CA ASP A 167 -15.19 6.31 -7.84
C ASP A 167 -14.09 7.04 -8.63
N PHE A 168 -13.89 6.60 -9.87
CA PHE A 168 -12.78 7.06 -10.72
C PHE A 168 -12.82 8.56 -11.05
N GLU A 169 -14.00 9.18 -11.07
CA GLU A 169 -14.12 10.62 -11.34
C GLU A 169 -13.63 11.46 -10.17
N GLU A 170 -14.05 11.11 -8.95
CA GLU A 170 -13.59 11.80 -7.74
C GLU A 170 -12.10 11.50 -7.49
N ALA A 171 -11.66 10.25 -7.75
CA ALA A 171 -10.26 9.86 -7.70
C ALA A 171 -9.39 10.72 -8.63
N HIS A 172 -9.83 10.91 -9.88
CA HIS A 172 -9.14 11.76 -10.86
C HIS A 172 -8.98 13.18 -10.33
N ASN A 173 -10.04 13.77 -9.80
CA ASN A 173 -10.00 15.14 -9.30
C ASN A 173 -9.03 15.29 -8.12
N ALA A 174 -9.03 14.35 -7.18
CA ALA A 174 -8.13 14.36 -6.04
C ALA A 174 -6.66 14.21 -6.47
N LEU A 175 -6.36 13.26 -7.35
CA LEU A 175 -5.01 12.99 -7.84
C LEU A 175 -4.49 14.09 -8.76
N ALA A 176 -5.32 14.65 -9.63
CA ALA A 176 -4.95 15.79 -10.48
C ALA A 176 -4.63 17.02 -9.61
N TYR A 177 -5.38 17.24 -8.53
CA TYR A 177 -5.09 18.31 -7.58
C TYR A 177 -3.78 18.05 -6.84
N ALA A 178 -3.55 16.83 -6.34
CA ALA A 178 -2.29 16.45 -5.70
C ALA A 178 -1.08 16.65 -6.62
N HIS A 179 -1.19 16.20 -7.87
CA HIS A 179 -0.14 16.38 -8.89
C HIS A 179 0.13 17.85 -9.20
N ALA A 180 -0.90 18.70 -9.22
CA ALA A 180 -0.72 20.14 -9.42
C ALA A 180 0.00 20.82 -8.24
N MET A 181 -0.14 20.28 -7.01
CA MET A 181 0.57 20.76 -5.83
C MET A 181 2.01 20.27 -5.79
N ASP A 182 2.24 19.01 -6.15
CA ASP A 182 3.56 18.37 -6.17
C ASP A 182 3.74 17.53 -7.45
N PRO A 183 4.35 18.12 -8.49
CA PRO A 183 4.61 17.43 -9.74
C PRO A 183 5.68 16.33 -9.68
N GLU A 184 6.41 16.22 -8.57
CA GLU A 184 7.47 15.23 -8.35
C GLU A 184 7.00 14.03 -7.51
N ALA A 185 5.76 14.06 -7.00
CA ALA A 185 5.14 12.95 -6.28
C ALA A 185 4.82 11.77 -7.23
N GLY A 186 5.80 10.91 -7.48
CA GLY A 186 5.69 9.78 -8.42
C GLY A 186 4.48 8.87 -8.17
N HIS A 187 4.18 8.55 -6.90
CA HIS A 187 3.01 7.73 -6.52
C HIS A 187 1.69 8.37 -6.97
N ALA A 188 1.53 9.69 -6.79
CA ALA A 188 0.32 10.40 -7.18
C ALA A 188 0.15 10.42 -8.70
N VAL A 189 1.25 10.59 -9.44
CA VAL A 189 1.23 10.56 -10.91
C VAL A 189 0.90 9.16 -11.42
N TYR A 190 1.45 8.12 -10.82
CA TYR A 190 1.18 6.73 -11.21
C TYR A 190 -0.29 6.36 -10.96
N HIS A 191 -0.83 6.68 -9.79
CA HIS A 191 -2.25 6.46 -9.51
C HIS A 191 -3.16 7.30 -10.43
N LEU A 192 -2.77 8.53 -10.78
CA LEU A 192 -3.49 9.33 -11.77
C LEU A 192 -3.52 8.62 -13.14
N ALA A 193 -2.40 8.04 -13.57
CA ALA A 193 -2.32 7.27 -14.82
C ALA A 193 -3.31 6.09 -14.81
N MET A 194 -3.36 5.32 -13.72
CA MET A 194 -4.30 4.21 -13.56
C MET A 194 -5.76 4.68 -13.62
N VAL A 195 -6.09 5.79 -12.94
CA VAL A 195 -7.44 6.38 -13.00
C VAL A 195 -7.79 6.82 -14.42
N LEU A 196 -6.85 7.44 -15.15
CA LEU A 196 -7.07 7.88 -16.53
C LEU A 196 -7.36 6.70 -17.46
N GLU A 197 -6.72 5.53 -17.26
CA GLU A 197 -7.11 4.31 -17.99
C GLU A 197 -8.56 3.91 -17.69
N ARG A 198 -9.00 4.00 -16.42
CA ARG A 198 -10.38 3.68 -16.01
C ARG A 198 -11.43 4.66 -16.54
N LEU A 199 -10.99 5.80 -17.03
CA LEU A 199 -11.81 6.84 -17.66
C LEU A 199 -11.66 6.87 -19.19
N ASP A 200 -11.02 5.86 -19.78
CA ASP A 200 -10.79 5.74 -21.23
C ASP A 200 -9.99 6.93 -21.82
N ARG A 201 -9.10 7.54 -21.03
CA ARG A 201 -8.25 8.69 -21.42
C ARG A 201 -6.82 8.22 -21.73
N GLU A 202 -6.71 7.34 -22.72
CA GLU A 202 -5.50 6.55 -23.02
C GLU A 202 -4.23 7.39 -23.24
N GLU A 203 -4.31 8.46 -24.04
CA GLU A 203 -3.14 9.31 -24.31
C GLU A 203 -2.63 10.05 -23.06
N GLU A 204 -3.55 10.42 -22.17
CA GLU A 204 -3.21 11.09 -20.91
C GLU A 204 -2.64 10.09 -19.90
N ALA A 205 -3.22 8.89 -19.84
CA ALA A 205 -2.71 7.79 -19.03
C ALA A 205 -1.27 7.43 -19.43
N GLN A 206 -1.00 7.29 -20.73
CA GLN A 206 0.33 6.99 -21.23
C GLN A 206 1.37 8.05 -20.81
N ARG A 207 1.04 9.33 -21.00
CA ARG A 207 1.93 10.44 -20.57
C ARG A 207 2.17 10.44 -19.06
N ALA A 208 1.15 10.10 -18.27
CA ALA A 208 1.26 10.02 -16.82
C ALA A 208 2.14 8.82 -16.39
N PHE A 209 2.01 7.65 -17.01
CA PHE A 209 2.92 6.51 -16.78
C PHE A 209 4.37 6.87 -17.12
N GLU A 210 4.61 7.47 -18.29
CA GLU A 210 5.95 7.92 -18.70
C GLU A 210 6.55 8.92 -17.69
N ARG A 211 5.72 9.83 -17.16
CA ARG A 211 6.15 10.78 -16.14
C ARG A 211 6.48 10.09 -14.81
N ALA A 212 5.63 9.18 -14.33
CA ALA A 212 5.89 8.43 -13.11
C ALA A 212 7.17 7.59 -13.24
N ASN A 213 7.36 6.92 -14.37
CA ASN A 213 8.56 6.15 -14.67
C ASN A 213 9.82 7.03 -14.72
N ALA A 214 9.73 8.22 -15.30
CA ALA A 214 10.86 9.17 -15.33
C ALA A 214 11.22 9.72 -13.93
N LEU A 215 10.30 9.68 -12.96
CA LEU A 215 10.56 10.07 -11.57
C LEU A 215 11.25 8.94 -10.80
N CYS A 216 10.77 7.69 -10.97
CA CYS A 216 11.40 6.50 -10.41
C CYS A 216 10.98 5.26 -11.20
N ASP A 217 11.88 4.72 -12.02
CA ASP A 217 11.60 3.60 -12.90
C ASP A 217 11.47 2.27 -12.15
N GLU A 218 12.24 2.10 -11.07
CA GLU A 218 12.21 0.94 -10.19
C GLU A 218 10.86 0.77 -9.50
N HIS A 219 10.25 1.87 -9.02
CA HIS A 219 8.97 1.84 -8.33
C HIS A 219 7.77 1.97 -9.27
N TYR A 220 7.93 2.63 -10.42
CA TYR A 220 6.85 2.89 -11.38
C TYR A 220 7.25 2.41 -12.79
N PRO A 221 7.34 1.09 -13.02
CA PRO A 221 7.68 0.55 -14.32
C PRO A 221 6.61 0.88 -15.36
N MET A 222 7.02 0.99 -16.62
CA MET A 222 6.09 1.11 -17.73
C MET A 222 5.28 -0.19 -17.91
N PRO A 223 3.96 -0.11 -18.11
CA PRO A 223 3.16 -1.31 -18.42
C PRO A 223 3.61 -1.99 -19.72
N LEU A 224 3.61 -3.32 -19.76
CA LEU A 224 4.12 -4.14 -20.89
C LEU A 224 3.43 -3.83 -22.23
N ARG A 225 2.11 -3.58 -22.21
CA ARG A 225 1.23 -3.34 -23.38
C ARG A 225 1.39 -4.36 -24.51
N VAL A 226 0.46 -5.31 -24.60
CA VAL A 226 0.41 -6.31 -25.67
C VAL A 226 -0.86 -6.21 -26.50
N ASP A 227 -0.78 -6.57 -27.78
CA ASP A 227 -1.97 -6.70 -28.60
C ASP A 227 -2.83 -7.92 -28.18
N ASP A 228 -4.09 -7.92 -28.60
CA ASP A 228 -5.03 -8.98 -28.24
C ASP A 228 -4.64 -10.37 -28.76
N THR A 229 -3.89 -10.43 -29.86
CA THR A 229 -3.46 -11.70 -30.46
C THR A 229 -2.37 -12.33 -29.59
N LEU A 230 -1.39 -11.54 -29.19
CA LEU A 230 -0.32 -11.95 -28.29
C LEU A 230 -0.87 -12.29 -26.90
N PHE A 231 -1.80 -11.49 -26.37
CA PHE A 231 -2.42 -11.77 -25.08
C PHE A 231 -3.17 -13.10 -25.08
N ARG A 232 -4.04 -13.35 -26.08
CA ARG A 232 -4.77 -14.63 -26.19
C ARG A 232 -3.83 -15.83 -26.34
N ARG A 233 -2.72 -15.67 -27.06
CA ARG A 233 -1.68 -16.71 -27.14
C ARG A 233 -1.05 -16.98 -25.77
N SER A 234 -0.75 -15.93 -25.02
CA SER A 234 -0.17 -16.03 -23.67
C SER A 234 -1.13 -16.73 -22.71
N VAL A 235 -2.43 -16.42 -22.78
CA VAL A 235 -3.48 -17.12 -22.01
C VAL A 235 -3.51 -18.61 -22.39
N ALA A 236 -3.53 -18.95 -23.68
CA ALA A 236 -3.55 -20.35 -24.11
C ALA A 236 -2.31 -21.12 -23.62
N GLU A 237 -1.13 -20.51 -23.73
CA GLU A 237 0.12 -21.07 -23.24
C GLU A 237 0.11 -21.28 -21.71
N ALA A 238 -0.38 -20.30 -20.95
CA ALA A 238 -0.51 -20.41 -19.50
C ALA A 238 -1.44 -21.57 -19.09
N LEU A 239 -2.58 -21.72 -19.77
CA LEU A 239 -3.51 -22.83 -19.54
C LEU A 239 -2.90 -24.19 -19.92
N ASP A 240 -2.11 -24.24 -20.99
CA ASP A 240 -1.37 -25.43 -21.41
C ASP A 240 -0.21 -25.78 -20.47
N ASN A 241 0.26 -24.84 -19.65
CA ASN A 241 1.29 -25.05 -18.63
C ASN A 241 0.71 -25.43 -17.26
N LEU A 242 -0.62 -25.34 -17.07
CA LEU A 242 -1.26 -25.70 -15.79
C LEU A 242 -1.02 -27.17 -15.38
N PRO A 243 -0.88 -27.46 -14.08
CA PRO A 243 -0.87 -28.84 -13.59
C PRO A 243 -2.09 -29.62 -14.08
N ARG A 244 -1.92 -30.90 -14.40
CA ARG A 244 -2.97 -31.74 -14.98
C ARG A 244 -4.28 -31.72 -14.16
N SER A 245 -4.18 -31.71 -12.83
CA SER A 245 -5.32 -31.66 -11.92
C SER A 245 -6.15 -30.39 -12.07
N ILE A 246 -5.50 -29.24 -12.33
CA ILE A 246 -6.17 -27.95 -12.54
C ILE A 246 -6.71 -27.87 -13.98
N ARG A 247 -5.93 -28.36 -14.95
CA ARG A 247 -6.33 -28.34 -16.36
C ARG A 247 -7.58 -29.17 -16.64
N GLU A 248 -7.73 -30.31 -15.96
CA GLU A 248 -8.96 -31.12 -16.01
C GLU A 248 -10.17 -30.36 -15.43
N TYR A 249 -9.96 -29.43 -14.50
CA TYR A 249 -11.00 -28.57 -13.94
C TYR A 249 -11.38 -27.41 -14.87
N THR A 250 -10.39 -26.78 -15.50
CA THR A 250 -10.61 -25.64 -16.41
C THR A 250 -11.09 -26.03 -17.79
N ALA A 251 -11.07 -27.31 -18.15
CA ALA A 251 -11.35 -27.78 -19.52
C ALA A 251 -12.71 -27.30 -20.05
N ASP A 252 -13.71 -27.23 -19.16
CA ASP A 252 -15.08 -26.81 -19.49
C ASP A 252 -15.45 -25.42 -18.92
N VAL A 253 -14.48 -24.71 -18.32
CA VAL A 253 -14.70 -23.38 -17.76
C VAL A 253 -14.25 -22.32 -18.78
N PRO A 254 -15.17 -21.49 -19.32
CA PRO A 254 -14.79 -20.42 -20.23
C PRO A 254 -13.89 -19.40 -19.54
N VAL A 255 -12.75 -19.10 -20.19
CA VAL A 255 -11.86 -18.00 -19.80
C VAL A 255 -12.18 -16.79 -20.67
N LEU A 256 -12.67 -15.72 -20.05
CA LEU A 256 -13.01 -14.46 -20.68
C LEU A 256 -11.94 -13.43 -20.36
N VAL A 257 -11.62 -12.60 -21.34
CA VAL A 257 -10.63 -11.52 -21.19
C VAL A 257 -11.36 -10.20 -21.31
N GLU A 258 -11.21 -9.37 -20.28
CA GLU A 258 -11.67 -7.99 -20.26
C GLU A 258 -10.47 -7.08 -19.98
N ASP A 259 -10.54 -5.80 -20.35
CA ASP A 259 -9.46 -4.87 -20.01
C ASP A 259 -9.41 -4.65 -18.48
N PHE A 260 -10.56 -4.53 -17.84
CA PHE A 260 -10.71 -4.23 -16.42
C PHE A 260 -12.01 -4.82 -15.85
N PRO A 261 -12.08 -5.03 -14.51
CA PRO A 261 -13.35 -5.36 -13.85
C PRO A 261 -14.38 -4.23 -14.05
N SER A 262 -15.63 -4.59 -14.32
CA SER A 262 -16.71 -3.61 -14.46
C SER A 262 -17.05 -2.95 -13.12
N ARG A 263 -17.59 -1.72 -13.14
CA ARG A 263 -18.01 -1.03 -11.89
C ARG A 263 -19.08 -1.81 -11.11
N GLU A 264 -19.91 -2.58 -11.80
CA GLU A 264 -20.91 -3.45 -11.17
C GLU A 264 -20.24 -4.62 -10.46
N LEU A 265 -19.21 -5.22 -11.08
CA LEU A 265 -18.44 -6.30 -10.51
C LEU A 265 -17.72 -5.86 -9.23
N LEU A 266 -17.03 -4.71 -9.27
CA LEU A 266 -16.34 -4.13 -8.10
C LEU A 266 -17.27 -3.98 -6.90
N LYS A 267 -18.49 -3.45 -7.13
CA LYS A 267 -19.47 -3.25 -6.06
C LYS A 267 -20.06 -4.55 -5.53
N ARG A 268 -20.30 -5.52 -6.42
CA ARG A 268 -20.96 -6.78 -6.08
C ARG A 268 -20.02 -7.67 -5.28
N GLU A 269 -18.79 -7.83 -5.75
CA GLU A 269 -17.80 -8.74 -5.15
C GLU A 269 -16.94 -8.05 -4.07
N ARG A 270 -16.99 -6.70 -3.98
CA ARG A 270 -16.14 -5.90 -3.08
C ARG A 270 -14.65 -6.20 -3.28
N ILE A 271 -14.23 -6.23 -4.55
CA ILE A 271 -12.86 -6.50 -4.96
C ILE A 271 -12.18 -5.21 -5.42
N SER A 272 -10.85 -5.19 -5.32
CA SER A 272 -10.04 -4.09 -5.83
C SER A 272 -10.18 -3.95 -7.36
N PRO A 273 -10.19 -2.72 -7.91
CA PRO A 273 -10.04 -2.50 -9.35
C PRO A 273 -8.76 -3.06 -9.96
N GLN A 274 -7.78 -3.41 -9.14
CA GLN A 274 -6.47 -3.92 -9.56
C GLN A 274 -6.40 -5.45 -9.64
N VAL A 275 -7.46 -6.15 -9.27
CA VAL A 275 -7.51 -7.62 -9.33
C VAL A 275 -7.11 -8.13 -10.72
N LEU A 276 -6.36 -9.22 -10.78
CA LEU A 276 -5.78 -9.76 -12.04
C LEU A 276 -6.72 -10.72 -12.76
N GLY A 277 -7.57 -11.41 -12.00
CA GLY A 277 -8.61 -12.28 -12.50
C GLY A 277 -9.69 -12.51 -11.45
N LEU A 278 -10.75 -13.19 -11.83
CA LEU A 278 -11.83 -13.57 -10.92
C LEU A 278 -12.49 -14.85 -11.40
N TYR A 279 -12.72 -15.79 -10.50
CA TYR A 279 -13.63 -16.92 -10.72
C TYR A 279 -15.06 -16.55 -10.33
N GLU A 280 -15.98 -16.59 -11.29
CA GLU A 280 -17.41 -16.50 -11.02
C GLU A 280 -18.05 -17.89 -11.14
N GLY A 281 -18.61 -18.42 -10.06
CA GLY A 281 -19.35 -19.68 -10.05
C GLY A 281 -19.76 -20.11 -8.63
N VAL A 282 -20.76 -21.00 -8.51
CA VAL A 282 -21.23 -21.47 -7.20
C VAL A 282 -20.21 -22.45 -6.60
N PRO A 283 -19.63 -22.18 -5.41
CA PRO A 283 -18.69 -23.09 -4.76
C PRO A 283 -19.31 -24.48 -4.53
N ARG A 284 -18.58 -25.56 -4.83
CA ARG A 284 -19.10 -26.94 -4.71
C ARG A 284 -19.43 -27.37 -3.27
N THR A 285 -18.95 -26.66 -2.26
CA THR A 285 -19.27 -26.92 -0.85
C THR A 285 -20.72 -26.58 -0.48
N GLU A 286 -21.44 -25.84 -1.33
CA GLU A 286 -22.82 -25.39 -1.10
C GLU A 286 -23.83 -25.92 -2.15
N ALA A 287 -23.38 -26.78 -3.07
CA ALA A 287 -24.22 -27.31 -4.15
C ALA A 287 -25.18 -28.39 -3.63
N ASP A 288 -26.29 -27.96 -3.02
CA ASP A 288 -27.43 -28.83 -2.72
C ASP A 288 -28.11 -29.26 -4.05
N HIS A 289 -28.41 -30.55 -4.20
CA HIS A 289 -28.80 -31.22 -5.45
C HIS A 289 -30.18 -30.80 -6.06
N SER A 290 -30.69 -29.61 -5.77
CA SER A 290 -31.98 -29.17 -6.27
C SER A 290 -32.04 -27.67 -6.57
N SER A 291 -31.40 -27.23 -7.64
CA SER A 291 -31.95 -26.15 -8.47
C SER A 291 -31.26 -26.12 -9.84
N GLN A 292 -32.06 -25.94 -10.87
CA GLN A 292 -31.59 -25.63 -12.22
C GLN A 292 -30.88 -24.26 -12.20
N HIS A 293 -29.58 -24.24 -11.97
CA HIS A 293 -28.68 -23.14 -12.33
C HIS A 293 -27.60 -23.72 -13.24
N ASP A 294 -27.96 -24.02 -14.48
CA ASP A 294 -26.97 -24.29 -15.53
C ASP A 294 -26.24 -22.96 -15.87
N ASP A 295 -24.91 -23.04 -15.91
CA ASP A 295 -24.00 -22.25 -16.76
C ASP A 295 -23.80 -20.74 -16.53
N LEU A 296 -23.17 -20.37 -15.40
CA LEU A 296 -22.45 -19.09 -15.30
C LEU A 296 -20.99 -19.22 -14.87
N THR A 297 -20.48 -20.43 -14.72
CA THR A 297 -19.09 -20.67 -14.31
C THR A 297 -18.12 -20.10 -15.34
N ARG A 298 -17.26 -19.17 -14.94
CA ARG A 298 -16.25 -18.57 -15.83
C ARG A 298 -15.07 -18.01 -15.04
N ILE A 299 -13.94 -17.90 -15.74
CA ILE A 299 -12.76 -17.18 -15.25
C ILE A 299 -12.65 -15.89 -16.04
N LEU A 300 -12.64 -14.75 -15.36
CA LEU A 300 -12.30 -13.45 -15.93
C LEU A 300 -10.80 -13.21 -15.74
N LEU A 301 -10.13 -12.73 -16.79
CA LEU A 301 -8.76 -12.21 -16.72
C LEU A 301 -8.77 -10.74 -17.15
N PHE A 302 -8.12 -9.89 -16.36
CA PHE A 302 -8.10 -8.44 -16.57
C PHE A 302 -6.81 -8.01 -17.23
N LYS A 303 -6.83 -7.93 -18.57
CA LYS A 303 -5.68 -7.70 -19.43
C LYS A 303 -4.84 -6.50 -19.00
N ARG A 304 -5.47 -5.33 -18.81
CA ARG A 304 -4.74 -4.11 -18.48
C ARG A 304 -4.11 -4.16 -17.09
N ASN A 305 -4.66 -4.94 -16.16
CA ASN A 305 -4.08 -5.14 -14.85
C ASN A 305 -2.87 -6.09 -14.92
N LEU A 306 -3.01 -7.20 -15.65
CA LEU A 306 -1.90 -8.11 -15.93
C LEU A 306 -0.72 -7.40 -16.62
N GLU A 307 -0.98 -6.56 -17.63
CA GLU A 307 0.06 -5.77 -18.30
C GLU A 307 0.82 -4.80 -17.38
N LYS A 308 0.22 -4.36 -16.27
CA LYS A 308 0.87 -3.46 -15.31
C LYS A 308 1.81 -4.18 -14.35
N VAL A 309 1.51 -5.44 -14.02
CA VAL A 309 2.31 -6.21 -13.06
C VAL A 309 3.42 -7.04 -13.73
N CYS A 310 3.34 -7.24 -15.05
CA CYS A 310 4.29 -8.06 -15.80
C CYS A 310 5.38 -7.22 -16.48
N ARG A 311 6.62 -7.70 -16.47
CA ARG A 311 7.78 -7.05 -17.09
C ARG A 311 7.96 -7.43 -18.56
N ASP A 312 7.63 -8.67 -18.91
CA ASP A 312 7.76 -9.20 -20.26
C ASP A 312 6.70 -10.28 -20.52
N THR A 313 6.70 -10.85 -21.74
CA THR A 313 5.69 -11.83 -22.14
C THR A 313 5.85 -13.18 -21.45
N THR A 314 7.04 -13.52 -20.94
CA THR A 314 7.25 -14.75 -20.18
C THR A 314 6.63 -14.59 -18.80
N ASP A 315 6.92 -13.46 -18.15
CA ASP A 315 6.32 -13.06 -16.88
C ASP A 315 4.78 -12.98 -16.98
N LEU A 316 4.26 -12.50 -18.12
CA LEU A 316 2.81 -12.51 -18.39
C LEU A 316 2.20 -13.91 -18.39
N VAL A 317 2.84 -14.89 -19.01
CA VAL A 317 2.37 -16.28 -19.02
C VAL A 317 2.37 -16.86 -17.61
N ASP A 318 3.46 -16.65 -16.87
CA ASP A 318 3.61 -17.13 -15.50
C ASP A 318 2.56 -16.49 -14.57
N GLN A 319 2.34 -15.18 -14.68
CA GLN A 319 1.35 -14.47 -13.87
C GLN A 319 -0.09 -14.88 -14.19
N ILE A 320 -0.43 -15.12 -15.46
CA ILE A 320 -1.74 -15.68 -15.82
C ILE A 320 -1.91 -17.07 -15.19
N GLN A 321 -0.86 -17.90 -15.22
CA GLN A 321 -0.89 -19.23 -14.62
C GLN A 321 -1.13 -19.15 -13.11
N ILE A 322 -0.42 -18.28 -12.40
CA ILE A 322 -0.60 -18.02 -10.97
C ILE A 322 -2.03 -17.58 -10.69
N THR A 323 -2.52 -16.59 -11.44
CA THR A 323 -3.88 -16.04 -11.29
C THR A 323 -4.93 -17.15 -11.43
N VAL A 324 -4.89 -17.93 -12.52
CA VAL A 324 -5.87 -19.00 -12.74
C VAL A 324 -5.81 -20.07 -11.65
N ARG A 325 -4.62 -20.41 -11.16
CA ARG A 325 -4.44 -21.40 -10.07
C ARG A 325 -5.04 -20.90 -8.76
N HIS A 326 -4.78 -19.65 -8.40
CA HIS A 326 -5.35 -18.98 -7.23
C HIS A 326 -6.89 -19.02 -7.27
N GLU A 327 -7.46 -18.54 -8.37
CA GLU A 327 -8.90 -18.42 -8.58
C GLU A 327 -9.63 -19.78 -8.46
N ILE A 328 -9.04 -20.84 -9.04
CA ILE A 328 -9.59 -22.20 -8.95
C ILE A 328 -9.41 -22.77 -7.55
N GLY A 329 -8.26 -22.50 -6.93
CA GLY A 329 -7.98 -22.96 -5.58
C GLY A 329 -9.01 -22.45 -4.57
N HIS A 330 -9.32 -21.15 -4.60
CA HIS A 330 -10.39 -20.56 -3.80
C HIS A 330 -11.76 -21.17 -4.10
N HIS A 331 -12.07 -21.40 -5.38
CA HIS A 331 -13.31 -22.06 -5.75
C HIS A 331 -13.43 -23.51 -5.23
N LEU A 332 -12.30 -24.21 -5.09
CA LEU A 332 -12.23 -25.54 -4.47
C LEU A 332 -12.25 -25.50 -2.93
N GLY A 333 -12.34 -24.30 -2.33
CA GLY A 333 -12.39 -24.09 -0.89
C GLY A 333 -11.03 -24.17 -0.21
N LEU A 334 -9.93 -23.98 -0.95
CA LEU A 334 -8.60 -23.88 -0.37
C LEU A 334 -8.43 -22.50 0.29
N SER A 335 -7.81 -22.48 1.47
CA SER A 335 -7.39 -21.24 2.12
C SER A 335 -6.12 -20.68 1.46
N GLU A 336 -5.79 -19.41 1.69
CA GLU A 336 -4.51 -18.82 1.25
C GLU A 336 -3.31 -19.65 1.72
N GLU A 337 -3.32 -20.13 2.98
CA GLU A 337 -2.26 -21.00 3.52
C GLU A 337 -2.17 -22.35 2.76
N ASP A 338 -3.31 -22.88 2.30
CA ASP A 338 -3.32 -24.09 1.48
C ASP A 338 -2.75 -23.82 0.09
N LEU A 339 -3.04 -22.65 -0.48
CA LEU A 339 -2.50 -22.24 -1.78
C LEU A 339 -0.99 -22.08 -1.71
N GLU A 340 -0.46 -21.35 -0.73
CA GLU A 340 0.98 -21.20 -0.49
C GLU A 340 1.66 -22.55 -0.30
N ARG A 341 1.12 -23.42 0.56
CA ARG A 341 1.68 -24.76 0.83
C ARG A 341 1.72 -25.64 -0.42
N LEU A 342 0.75 -25.48 -1.32
CA LEU A 342 0.68 -26.22 -2.58
C LEU A 342 1.47 -25.53 -3.71
N GLY A 343 2.15 -24.42 -3.41
CA GLY A 343 2.85 -23.56 -4.36
C GLY A 343 1.92 -22.92 -5.39
N LEU A 344 0.62 -22.87 -5.09
CA LEU A 344 -0.46 -22.29 -5.89
C LEU A 344 -0.59 -20.78 -5.67
N ALA A 345 0.00 -20.25 -4.59
CA ALA A 345 0.10 -18.83 -4.33
C ALA A 345 1.36 -18.18 -4.88
#